data_AF-A0A7V8F7B0-F1
#
_entry.id   AF-A0A7V8F7B0-F1
#
_cell.length_a   1.000
_cell.length_b   1.000
_cell.length_c   1.000
_cell.angle_alpha   90.00
_cell.angle_beta   90.00
_cell.angle_gamma   90.00
#
_symmetry.space_group_name_H-M   'P 1'
#
loop_
_entity.id
_entity.type
_entity.pdbx_description
1 polymer ?
#
loop_
_entity_poly.entity_id
_entity_poly.type
_entity_poly.pdbx_seq_one_letter_code
_entity_poly.pdbx_strand_id
1 'polypeptide(L)'
;MAQSISTKNIMHVRPSHFASAVATGVAVTGPTDDGFVHLHFYREVQRVTHDAVPSRSGEPNELELAWGHATANIHLQREEVAVISIPVGRLPFVGTALNKAVRFVASLKRG
;
A
#
# COMPACT_ATOMS: atom_id res chain seq x y z
N MET A 1 -29.29 25.66 -21.83
CA MET A 1 -29.46 24.32 -21.23
C MET A 1 -28.07 23.71 -21.07
N ALA A 2 -27.61 23.46 -19.85
CA ALA A 2 -26.30 22.82 -19.65
C ALA A 2 -26.41 21.37 -20.12
N GLN A 3 -25.62 20.99 -21.13
CA GLN A 3 -25.50 19.59 -21.53
C GLN A 3 -24.98 18.79 -20.33
N SER A 4 -25.76 17.82 -19.85
CA SER A 4 -25.28 16.87 -18.87
C SER A 4 -24.19 16.03 -19.54
N ILE A 5 -22.93 16.33 -19.22
CA ILE A 5 -21.81 15.49 -19.64
C ILE A 5 -22.03 14.14 -18.98
N SER A 6 -22.48 13.15 -19.76
CA SER A 6 -22.61 11.78 -19.29
C SER A 6 -21.21 11.27 -18.97
N THR A 7 -21.04 10.53 -17.87
CA THR A 7 -19.75 9.98 -17.41
C THR A 7 -19.82 8.47 -17.39
N LYS A 8 -18.76 7.80 -17.85
CA LYS A 8 -18.53 6.36 -17.66
C LYS A 8 -17.63 6.16 -16.45
N ASN A 9 -17.90 5.10 -15.69
CA ASN A 9 -17.12 4.76 -14.51
C ASN A 9 -16.11 3.66 -14.84
N ILE A 10 -14.81 3.93 -14.71
CA ILE A 10 -13.76 2.93 -14.93
C ILE A 10 -13.34 2.37 -13.58
N MET A 11 -13.62 1.09 -13.33
CA MET A 11 -13.26 0.41 -12.07
C MET A 11 -11.83 -0.12 -12.13
N HIS A 12 -11.01 0.23 -11.14
CA HIS A 12 -9.65 -0.28 -11.00
C HIS A 12 -9.64 -1.52 -10.10
N VAL A 13 -9.35 -2.69 -10.67
CA VAL A 13 -9.24 -3.96 -9.95
C VAL A 13 -7.77 -4.30 -9.74
N ARG A 14 -7.45 -4.77 -8.53
CA ARG A 14 -6.08 -5.21 -8.21
C ARG A 14 -5.75 -6.52 -8.95
N PRO A 15 -4.60 -6.63 -9.62
CA PRO A 15 -4.09 -7.91 -10.07
C PRO A 15 -3.78 -8.82 -8.87
N SER A 16 -4.23 -10.08 -8.93
CA SER A 16 -4.07 -11.07 -7.85
C SER A 16 -2.62 -11.42 -7.51
N HIS A 17 -1.66 -11.06 -8.37
CA HIS A 17 -0.25 -11.51 -8.27
C HIS A 17 0.76 -10.36 -8.20
N PHE A 18 0.35 -9.16 -7.80
CA PHE A 18 1.31 -8.07 -7.59
C PHE A 18 2.11 -8.30 -6.30
N ALA A 19 3.26 -8.97 -6.43
CA ALA A 19 4.06 -9.48 -5.30
C ALA A 19 5.15 -8.53 -4.77
N SER A 20 5.34 -7.35 -5.38
CA SER A 20 6.28 -6.36 -4.84
C SER A 20 5.58 -5.50 -3.78
N ALA A 21 5.87 -5.77 -2.51
CA ALA A 21 5.39 -4.99 -1.39
C ALA A 21 6.54 -4.63 -0.46
N VAL A 22 6.98 -3.37 -0.54
CA VAL A 22 7.87 -2.77 0.47
C VAL A 22 6.99 -2.26 1.59
N ALA A 23 7.24 -2.72 2.81
CA ALA A 23 6.57 -2.20 4.00
C ALA A 23 7.03 -0.76 4.27
N THR A 24 6.09 0.14 4.54
CA THR A 24 6.38 1.55 4.88
C THR A 24 6.28 1.82 6.37
N GLY A 25 5.71 0.89 7.14
CA GLY A 25 5.58 0.99 8.58
C GLY A 25 5.56 -0.37 9.27
N VAL A 26 5.76 -0.34 10.58
CA VAL A 26 5.63 -1.50 11.46
C VAL A 26 4.79 -1.11 12.67
N ALA A 27 3.82 -1.95 13.02
CA ALA A 27 3.10 -1.89 14.28
C ALA A 27 3.52 -3.06 15.15
N VAL A 28 3.76 -2.79 16.43
CA VAL A 28 4.17 -3.81 17.41
C VAL A 28 3.02 -4.02 18.38
N THR A 29 2.60 -5.27 18.55
CA THR A 29 1.53 -5.65 19.47
C THR A 29 2.00 -6.75 20.41
N GLY A 30 1.50 -6.73 21.64
CA GLY A 30 1.77 -7.74 22.67
C GLY A 30 2.46 -7.22 23.93
N PRO A 31 2.82 -8.12 24.86
CA PRO A 31 2.62 -9.57 24.77
C PRO A 31 1.13 -9.94 24.74
N THR A 32 0.76 -10.82 23.80
CA THR A 32 -0.59 -11.35 23.62
C THR A 32 -0.78 -12.63 24.45
N ASP A 33 -2.03 -13.04 24.65
CA ASP A 33 -2.39 -14.19 25.48
C ASP A 33 -1.83 -15.54 24.96
N ASP A 34 -1.43 -15.58 23.70
CA ASP A 34 -0.76 -16.73 23.06
C ASP A 34 0.75 -16.82 23.38
N GLY A 35 1.31 -15.84 24.09
CA GLY A 35 2.72 -15.82 24.51
C GLY A 35 3.69 -15.24 23.47
N PHE A 36 3.19 -14.43 22.53
CA PHE A 36 3.98 -13.81 21.46
C PHE A 36 3.96 -12.28 21.52
N VAL A 37 4.92 -11.68 20.81
CA VAL A 37 4.89 -10.29 20.35
C VAL A 37 4.79 -10.34 18.83
N HIS A 38 3.86 -9.59 18.24
CA HIS A 38 3.69 -9.54 16.80
C HIS A 38 4.22 -8.24 16.22
N LEU A 39 4.99 -8.36 15.13
CA LEU A 39 5.43 -7.25 14.30
C LEU A 39 4.59 -7.29 13.01
N HIS A 40 3.65 -6.37 12.91
CA HIS A 40 2.80 -6.19 11.73
C HIS A 40 3.46 -5.19 10.80
N PHE A 41 4.01 -5.67 9.69
CA PHE A 41 4.54 -4.82 8.64
C PHE A 41 3.41 -4.42 7.72
N TYR A 42 3.21 -3.13 7.55
CA TYR A 42 2.18 -2.59 6.68
C TYR A 42 2.78 -1.61 5.68
N ARG A 43 2.05 -1.42 4.58
CA ARG A 43 2.29 -0.30 3.66
C ARG A 43 1.08 0.60 3.60
N GLU A 44 1.33 1.89 3.57
CA GLU A 44 0.30 2.89 3.29
C GLU A 44 0.17 3.04 1.78
N VAL A 45 -1.05 2.85 1.27
CA VAL A 45 -1.34 2.94 -0.15
C VAL A 45 -2.46 3.95 -0.39
N GLN A 46 -2.34 4.67 -1.51
CA GLN A 46 -3.44 5.40 -2.10
C GLN A 46 -4.08 4.49 -3.13
N ARG A 47 -5.33 4.11 -2.89
CA ARG A 47 -6.09 3.26 -3.80
C ARG A 47 -7.07 4.11 -4.59
N VAL A 48 -6.88 4.15 -5.91
CA VAL A 48 -7.89 4.65 -6.84
C VAL A 48 -8.92 3.53 -7.04
N THR A 49 -10.17 3.77 -6.66
CA THR A 49 -11.24 2.76 -6.83
C THR A 49 -11.91 2.88 -8.18
N HIS A 50 -12.12 4.12 -8.63
CA HIS A 50 -12.71 4.40 -9.92
C HIS A 50 -12.37 5.80 -10.41
N ASP A 51 -12.38 5.95 -11.74
CA ASP A 51 -12.31 7.24 -12.43
C ASP A 51 -13.63 7.51 -13.15
N ALA A 52 -14.24 8.67 -12.87
CA ALA A 52 -15.36 9.17 -13.65
C ALA A 52 -14.81 9.89 -14.88
N VAL A 53 -14.92 9.25 -16.05
CA VAL A 53 -14.43 9.80 -17.31
C VAL A 53 -15.64 10.23 -18.14
N PRO A 54 -15.63 11.38 -18.83
CA PRO A 54 -16.69 11.74 -19.78
C PRO A 54 -16.96 10.59 -20.77
N SER A 55 -18.23 10.21 -20.91
CA SER A 55 -18.68 9.21 -21.87
C SER A 55 -18.83 9.88 -23.24
N ARG A 56 -18.38 9.16 -24.28
CA ARG A 56 -18.34 9.56 -25.70
C ARG A 56 -19.65 10.21 -26.19
N SER A 57 -19.55 11.18 -27.11
CA SER A 57 -20.63 11.42 -28.07
C SER A 57 -20.63 10.29 -29.11
N GLY A 58 -21.78 9.94 -29.69
CA GLY A 58 -21.92 8.82 -30.64
C GLY A 58 -21.42 9.12 -32.07
N GLU A 59 -20.76 10.25 -32.30
CA GLU A 59 -20.50 10.76 -33.65
C GLU A 59 -19.16 10.24 -34.23
N PRO A 60 -19.10 9.84 -35.52
CA PRO A 60 -18.06 8.92 -35.99
C PRO A 60 -16.65 9.49 -36.25
N ASN A 61 -16.37 10.79 -36.04
CA ASN A 61 -15.17 11.43 -36.64
C ASN A 61 -14.37 12.40 -35.75
N GLU A 62 -14.57 12.43 -34.44
CA GLU A 62 -13.76 13.30 -33.57
C GLU A 62 -12.50 12.56 -33.08
N LEU A 63 -11.32 13.00 -33.53
CA LEU A 63 -10.03 12.60 -32.96
C LEU A 63 -9.87 13.32 -31.61
N GLU A 64 -10.49 12.77 -30.56
CA GLU A 64 -10.54 13.41 -29.24
C GLU A 64 -9.34 13.03 -28.36
N LEU A 65 -8.48 14.01 -28.08
CA LEU A 65 -7.54 13.96 -26.94
C LEU A 65 -8.35 14.10 -25.65
N ALA A 66 -8.90 12.98 -25.15
CA ALA A 66 -9.63 12.93 -23.89
C ALA A 66 -8.68 13.07 -22.68
N TRP A 67 -8.14 14.27 -22.49
CA TRP A 67 -7.54 14.74 -21.24
C TRP A 67 -8.52 15.60 -20.45
N GLY A 68 -9.82 15.28 -20.52
CA GLY A 68 -10.82 15.86 -19.63
C GLY A 68 -10.54 15.39 -18.20
N HIS A 69 -10.42 16.34 -17.28
CA HIS A 69 -10.15 16.17 -15.84
C HIS A 69 -10.83 14.90 -15.27
N ALA A 70 -10.09 13.81 -15.17
CA ALA A 70 -10.57 12.59 -14.51
C ALA A 70 -10.56 12.85 -13.01
N THR A 71 -11.72 12.77 -12.36
CA THR A 71 -11.81 12.85 -10.91
C THR A 71 -11.57 11.46 -10.33
N ALA A 72 -10.32 11.22 -9.90
CA ALA A 72 -9.94 9.98 -9.24
C ALA A 72 -10.50 9.95 -7.81
N ASN A 73 -11.20 8.88 -7.46
CA ASN A 73 -11.61 8.65 -6.07
C ASN A 73 -10.52 7.86 -5.34
N ILE A 74 -9.74 8.57 -4.51
CA ILE A 74 -8.56 8.05 -3.82
C ILE A 74 -8.89 7.77 -2.36
N HIS A 75 -8.67 6.54 -1.92
CA HIS A 75 -8.74 6.17 -0.51
C HIS A 75 -7.35 5.88 0.05
N LEU A 76 -7.05 6.45 1.21
CA LEU A 76 -5.87 6.05 1.98
C LEU A 76 -6.19 4.76 2.73
N GLN A 77 -5.38 3.73 2.52
CA GLN A 77 -5.55 2.42 3.14
C GLN A 77 -4.21 1.91 3.67
N ARG A 78 -4.24 1.18 4.79
CA ARG A 78 -3.12 0.34 5.24
C ARG A 78 -3.34 -1.08 4.79
N GLU A 79 -2.33 -1.64 4.14
CA GLU A 79 -2.29 -3.03 3.74
C GLU A 79 -1.23 -3.77 4.55
N GLU A 80 -1.62 -4.88 5.15
CA GLU A 80 -0.68 -5.77 5.81
C GLU A 80 0.17 -6.50 4.76
N VAL A 81 1.49 -6.44 4.96
CA VAL A 81 2.50 -7.03 4.06
C VAL A 81 3.04 -8.32 4.65
N ALA A 82 3.33 -8.32 5.95
CA ALA A 82 3.84 -9.47 6.66
C ALA A 82 3.56 -9.36 8.16
N VAL A 83 3.47 -10.50 8.83
CA VAL A 83 3.40 -10.60 10.29
C VAL A 83 4.52 -11.51 10.76
N ILE A 84 5.34 -11.01 11.69
CA ILE A 84 6.36 -11.81 12.37
C ILE A 84 5.94 -11.97 13.82
N SER A 85 5.74 -13.21 14.25
CA SER A 85 5.42 -13.55 15.64
C SER A 85 6.68 -14.02 16.37
N ILE A 86 7.02 -13.35 17.47
CA ILE A 86 8.20 -13.66 18.27
C ILE A 86 7.76 -14.19 19.63
N PRO A 87 8.13 -15.42 20.02
CA PRO A 87 7.85 -15.92 21.36
C PRO A 87 8.50 -15.01 22.40
N VAL A 88 7.76 -14.62 23.45
CA VAL A 88 8.27 -13.70 24.48
C VAL A 88 9.58 -14.19 25.09
N GLY A 89 9.71 -15.50 25.35
CA GLY A 89 10.93 -16.10 25.89
C GLY A 89 12.16 -16.02 24.95
N ARG A 90 11.97 -15.71 23.66
CA ARG A 90 13.05 -15.56 22.67
C ARG A 90 13.44 -14.10 22.42
N LEU A 91 12.73 -13.12 23.01
CA LEU A 91 13.02 -11.69 22.83
C LEU A 91 14.47 -11.31 23.16
N PRO A 92 15.11 -11.81 24.22
CA PRO A 92 16.52 -11.46 24.52
C PRO A 92 17.48 -11.89 23.40
N PHE A 93 17.24 -13.05 22.79
CA PHE A 93 18.03 -13.54 21.67
C PHE A 93 17.84 -12.67 20.43
N VAL A 94 16.59 -12.35 20.08
CA VAL A 94 16.26 -11.49 18.95
C VAL A 94 16.86 -10.08 19.14
N GLY A 95 16.74 -9.50 20.32
CA GLY A 95 17.34 -8.20 20.65
C GLY A 95 18.87 -8.21 20.52
N THR A 96 19.52 -9.29 20.94
CA THR A 96 20.98 -9.45 20.77
C THR A 96 21.38 -9.52 19.30
N ALA A 97 20.64 -10.27 18.49
CA ALA A 97 20.88 -10.39 17.05
C ALA A 97 20.69 -9.04 16.33
N LEU A 98 19.62 -8.32 16.63
CA LEU A 98 19.35 -7.00 16.08
C LEU A 98 20.44 -5.98 16.46
N ASN A 99 20.89 -5.98 17.72
CA ASN A 99 21.98 -5.12 18.15
C ASN A 99 23.30 -5.40 17.39
N LYS A 100 23.61 -6.68 17.13
CA LYS A 100 24.77 -7.05 16.30
C LYS A 100 24.62 -6.52 14.87
N ALA A 101 23.44 -6.67 14.26
CA ALA A 101 23.17 -6.16 12.92
C ALA A 101 23.31 -4.63 12.85
N VAL A 102 22.75 -3.90 13.82
CA VAL A 102 22.88 -2.43 13.91
C VAL A 102 24.36 -2.01 13.99
N ARG A 103 25.16 -2.66 14.82
CA ARG A 103 26.60 -2.37 14.93
C ARG A 103 27.35 -2.64 13.63
N PHE A 104 27.03 -3.74 12.96
CA PHE A 104 27.61 -4.05 11.65
C PHE A 104 27.28 -2.96 10.61
N VAL A 105 26.00 -2.58 10.47
CA VAL A 105 25.61 -1.51 9.55
C VAL A 105 26.28 -0.18 9.90
N ALA A 106 26.39 0.15 11.19
CA ALA A 106 27.09 1.35 11.63
C ALA A 106 28.58 1.33 11.26
N SER A 107 29.25 0.17 11.28
CA SER A 107 30.64 0.04 10.82
C SER A 107 30.80 0.29 9.32
N LEU A 108 29.83 -0.11 8.50
CA LEU A 108 29.86 0.14 7.04
C LEU A 108 29.80 1.63 6.69
N LYS A 109 29.21 2.47 7.54
CA LYS A 109 29.19 3.93 7.35
C LYS A 109 30.50 4.63 7.71
N ARG A 110 31.41 3.96 8.42
CA ARG A 110 32.68 4.52 8.90
C ARG A 110 33.90 4.07 8.10
N GLY A 111 33.70 3.15 7.13
CA GLY A 111 34.72 2.66 6.21
C GLY A 111 34.64 3.34 4.85
#